data_AF-E3QDP6-F1
#
_entry.id   AF-E3QDP6-F1
#
_cell.length_a   1.000
_cell.length_b   1.000
_cell.length_c   1.000
_cell.angle_alpha   90.00
_cell.angle_beta   90.00
_cell.angle_gamma   90.00
#
_symmetry.space_group_name_H-M   'P 1'
#
loop_
_entity.id
_entity.type
_entity.pdbx_description
1 polymer ?
#
loop_
_entity_poly.entity_id
_entity_poly.type
_entity_poly.pdbx_seq_one_letter_code
_entity_poly.pdbx_strand_id
1 'polypeptide(L)'
;MDGFNEYRIIRVAEVLDDFRTLQFYIAAAPSEPANMEDYWTEGWAALRQCSLDGQHILNCAADTSVPQASGGSAEQEKAELKQCLLDAFARRHECQKIYLRQAAAQRWISHRDSILQGESPNSRNGPQLRACDQRLRTELSMITDDAIYTQLQASDCAMGRWTAEDPSSRGVQRWLRARRPAA
;
A
#
# COMPACT_ATOMS: atom_id res chain seq x y z
N MET A 1 -25.63 -15.15 -17.98
CA MET A 1 -25.35 -13.71 -17.91
C MET A 1 -26.13 -13.13 -16.74
N ASP A 2 -25.42 -12.61 -15.73
CA ASP A 2 -26.01 -12.08 -14.50
C ASP A 2 -26.30 -10.57 -14.54
N GLY A 3 -25.92 -9.89 -15.63
CA GLY A 3 -26.20 -8.47 -15.84
C GLY A 3 -25.34 -7.50 -15.03
N PHE A 4 -24.32 -7.97 -14.30
CA PHE A 4 -23.52 -7.12 -13.41
C PHE A 4 -22.18 -6.65 -13.99
N ASN A 5 -21.91 -6.90 -15.28
CA ASN A 5 -20.61 -6.52 -15.88
C ASN A 5 -20.36 -5.00 -15.86
N GLU A 6 -21.39 -4.17 -16.04
CA GLU A 6 -21.26 -2.71 -15.94
C GLU A 6 -20.79 -2.27 -14.54
N TYR A 7 -21.35 -2.87 -13.48
CA TYR A 7 -20.93 -2.61 -12.10
C TYR A 7 -19.48 -3.06 -11.86
N ARG A 8 -19.07 -4.20 -12.44
CA ARG A 8 -17.68 -4.70 -12.37
C ARG A 8 -16.71 -3.76 -13.07
N ILE A 9 -17.07 -3.23 -14.24
CA ILE A 9 -16.26 -2.25 -14.97
C ILE A 9 -16.04 -1.00 -14.12
N ILE A 10 -17.12 -0.44 -13.56
CA ILE A 10 -17.04 0.73 -12.68
C ILE A 10 -16.15 0.43 -11.48
N ARG A 11 -16.34 -0.72 -10.82
CA ARG A 11 -15.57 -1.09 -9.64
C ARG A 11 -14.08 -1.26 -9.94
N VAL A 12 -13.73 -1.87 -11.07
CA VAL A 12 -12.35 -1.97 -11.54
C VAL A 12 -11.76 -0.56 -11.76
N ALA A 13 -12.50 0.33 -12.40
CA ALA A 13 -12.04 1.70 -12.66
C ALA A 13 -11.79 2.49 -11.36
N GLU A 14 -12.69 2.40 -10.38
CA GLU A 14 -12.52 3.05 -9.06
C GLU A 14 -11.24 2.58 -8.35
N VAL A 15 -11.01 1.27 -8.31
CA VAL A 15 -9.85 0.69 -7.63
C VAL A 15 -8.55 1.06 -8.36
N LEU A 16 -8.57 1.11 -9.70
CA LEU A 16 -7.43 1.57 -10.49
C LEU A 16 -7.12 3.06 -10.28
N ASP A 17 -8.12 3.91 -10.11
CA ASP A 17 -7.90 5.34 -9.84
C ASP A 17 -7.31 5.58 -8.44
N ASP A 18 -7.81 4.86 -7.42
CA ASP A 18 -7.21 4.85 -6.09
C ASP A 18 -5.74 4.37 -6.15
N PHE A 19 -5.49 3.28 -6.88
CA PHE A 19 -4.13 2.77 -7.08
C PHE A 19 -3.23 3.83 -7.70
N ARG A 20 -3.63 4.44 -8.82
CA ARG A 20 -2.90 5.53 -9.49
C ARG A 20 -2.56 6.68 -8.55
N THR A 21 -3.52 7.07 -7.71
CA THR A 21 -3.31 8.11 -6.70
C THR A 21 -2.22 7.71 -5.70
N LEU A 22 -2.24 6.47 -5.22
CA LEU A 22 -1.20 5.96 -4.34
C LEU A 22 0.17 5.87 -5.02
N GLN A 23 0.24 5.50 -6.31
CA GLN A 23 1.50 5.48 -7.06
C GLN A 23 2.17 6.86 -7.04
N PHE A 24 1.39 7.93 -7.23
CA PHE A 24 1.89 9.29 -7.19
C PHE A 24 2.51 9.63 -5.81
N TYR A 25 1.79 9.35 -4.72
CA TYR A 25 2.30 9.63 -3.38
C TYR A 25 3.53 8.80 -3.02
N ILE A 26 3.56 7.52 -3.41
CA ILE A 26 4.70 6.65 -3.17
C ILE A 26 5.94 7.16 -3.90
N ALA A 27 5.79 7.55 -5.17
CA ALA A 27 6.90 8.06 -5.97
C ALA A 27 7.39 9.45 -5.52
N ALA A 28 6.53 10.27 -4.93
CA ALA A 28 6.87 11.60 -4.45
C ALA A 28 7.56 11.61 -3.08
N ALA A 29 7.54 10.50 -2.33
CA ALA A 29 8.16 10.44 -1.01
C ALA A 29 9.69 10.48 -1.10
N PRO A 30 10.38 11.21 -0.21
CA PRO A 30 11.84 11.23 -0.20
C PRO A 30 12.41 9.87 0.22
N SER A 31 13.47 9.44 -0.44
CA SER A 31 14.19 8.20 -0.11
C SER A 31 15.53 8.44 0.57
N GLU A 32 16.07 9.66 0.52
CA GLU A 32 17.39 10.00 1.07
C GLU A 32 17.34 11.26 1.93
N PRO A 33 18.06 11.29 3.06
CA PRO A 33 18.17 12.49 3.88
C PRO A 33 19.06 13.54 3.23
N ALA A 34 18.84 14.82 3.57
CA ALA A 34 19.78 15.88 3.23
C ALA A 34 21.10 15.78 4.03
N ASN A 35 21.03 15.34 5.28
CA ASN A 35 22.20 15.06 6.13
C ASN A 35 22.49 13.55 6.16
N MET A 36 23.68 13.15 5.71
CA MET A 36 24.09 11.74 5.68
C MET A 36 24.25 11.10 7.07
N GLU A 37 24.38 11.89 8.14
CA GLU A 37 24.35 11.37 9.51
C GLU A 37 23.01 10.69 9.84
N ASP A 38 21.93 11.13 9.19
CA ASP A 38 20.59 10.57 9.40
C ASP A 38 20.33 9.32 8.55
N TYR A 39 21.24 8.96 7.64
CA TYR A 39 21.05 7.87 6.69
C TYR A 39 20.69 6.56 7.39
N TRP A 40 21.36 6.22 8.50
CA TRP A 40 21.14 4.96 9.22
C TRP A 40 20.02 5.01 10.26
N THR A 41 19.34 6.15 10.39
CA THR A 41 18.26 6.28 11.37
C THR A 41 16.99 5.56 10.91
N GLU A 42 16.15 5.18 11.87
CA GLU A 42 15.07 4.22 11.65
C GLU A 42 14.01 4.72 10.65
N GLY A 43 13.62 6.00 10.73
CA GLY A 43 12.65 6.55 9.78
C GLY A 43 13.18 6.63 8.35
N TRP A 44 14.45 6.99 8.17
CA TRP A 44 15.07 7.03 6.84
C TRP A 44 15.28 5.62 6.26
N ALA A 45 15.64 4.65 7.11
CA ALA A 45 15.66 3.24 6.70
C ALA A 45 14.27 2.74 6.27
N ALA A 46 13.21 3.10 7.00
CA ALA A 46 11.84 2.77 6.64
C ALA A 46 11.41 3.40 5.30
N LEU A 47 11.74 4.66 5.03
CA LEU A 47 11.44 5.32 3.76
C LEU A 47 12.15 4.66 2.57
N ARG A 48 13.43 4.30 2.73
CA ARG A 48 14.15 3.56 1.68
C ARG A 48 13.50 2.22 1.40
N GLN A 49 13.12 1.48 2.44
CA GLN A 49 12.40 0.22 2.24
C GLN A 49 11.08 0.45 1.50
N CYS A 50 10.32 1.50 1.86
CA CYS A 50 9.08 1.85 1.15
C CYS A 50 9.31 2.21 -0.32
N SER A 51 10.44 2.85 -0.65
CA SER A 51 10.81 3.14 -2.05
C SER A 51 11.08 1.86 -2.83
N LEU A 52 11.82 0.90 -2.26
CA LEU A 52 12.06 -0.41 -2.86
C LEU A 52 10.76 -1.21 -3.04
N ASP A 53 9.94 -1.28 -1.99
CA ASP A 53 8.64 -1.97 -2.02
C ASP A 53 7.70 -1.32 -3.05
N GLY A 54 7.72 0.01 -3.14
CA GLY A 54 7.00 0.81 -4.12
C GLY A 54 7.43 0.46 -5.55
N GLN A 55 8.73 0.50 -5.85
CA GLN A 55 9.24 0.10 -7.16
C GLN A 55 8.85 -1.34 -7.51
N HIS A 56 8.92 -2.26 -6.55
CA HIS A 56 8.55 -3.65 -6.75
C HIS A 56 7.09 -3.82 -7.16
N ILE A 57 6.14 -3.22 -6.41
CA ILE A 57 4.71 -3.35 -6.74
C ILE A 57 4.33 -2.67 -8.06
N LEU A 58 5.01 -1.57 -8.40
CA LEU A 58 4.82 -0.84 -9.66
C LEU A 58 5.33 -1.64 -10.87
N ASN A 59 6.48 -2.31 -10.72
CA ASN A 59 7.11 -3.10 -11.79
C ASN A 59 6.52 -4.50 -11.92
N CYS A 60 5.71 -4.94 -10.95
CA CYS A 60 5.12 -6.27 -10.97
C CYS A 60 4.16 -6.42 -12.16
N ALA A 61 4.34 -7.47 -12.94
CA ALA A 61 3.47 -7.76 -14.08
C ALA A 61 2.04 -8.10 -13.62
N ALA A 62 1.05 -7.58 -14.36
CA ALA A 62 -0.35 -7.92 -14.11
C ALA A 62 -0.60 -9.39 -14.43
N ASP A 63 -1.46 -10.03 -13.64
CA ASP A 63 -1.86 -11.41 -13.91
C ASP A 63 -2.89 -11.46 -15.05
N THR A 64 -2.42 -11.77 -16.27
CA THR A 64 -3.29 -11.88 -17.44
C THR A 64 -3.87 -13.29 -17.62
N SER A 65 -3.63 -14.23 -16.69
CA SER A 65 -4.15 -15.58 -16.81
C SER A 65 -5.63 -15.64 -16.44
N VAL A 66 -6.51 -15.64 -17.46
CA VAL A 66 -7.95 -15.81 -17.29
C VAL A 66 -8.36 -17.16 -17.89
N PRO A 67 -8.88 -18.11 -17.09
CA PRO A 67 -9.42 -19.36 -17.61
C PRO A 67 -10.62 -19.11 -18.53
N GLN A 68 -10.76 -19.93 -19.58
CA GLN A 68 -11.91 -19.85 -20.47
C GLN A 68 -13.20 -20.21 -19.72
N ALA A 69 -14.15 -19.27 -19.68
CA ALA A 69 -15.42 -19.47 -18.99
C ALA A 69 -16.38 -20.33 -19.82
N SER A 70 -17.11 -21.21 -19.15
CA SER A 70 -18.25 -21.91 -19.73
C SER A 70 -19.47 -20.99 -19.67
N GLY A 71 -19.99 -20.54 -20.82
CA GLY A 71 -21.17 -19.65 -20.85
C GLY A 71 -21.18 -18.53 -21.89
N GLY A 72 -20.26 -18.55 -22.85
CA GLY A 72 -20.20 -17.57 -23.94
C GLY A 72 -19.54 -16.25 -23.52
N SER A 73 -19.60 -15.25 -24.42
CA SER A 73 -18.83 -14.01 -24.31
C SER A 73 -19.05 -13.26 -22.98
N ALA A 74 -20.29 -13.19 -22.50
CA ALA A 74 -20.62 -12.44 -21.29
C ALA A 74 -20.02 -13.04 -20.00
N GLU A 75 -19.98 -14.38 -19.91
CA GLU A 75 -19.36 -15.05 -18.76
C GLU A 75 -17.83 -15.01 -18.86
N GLN A 76 -17.28 -14.97 -20.08
CA GLN A 76 -15.86 -14.72 -20.31
C GLN A 76 -15.46 -13.31 -19.86
N GLU A 77 -16.20 -12.29 -20.26
CA GLU A 77 -16.00 -10.90 -19.83
C GLU A 77 -16.06 -10.77 -18.30
N LYS A 78 -17.04 -11.44 -17.67
CA LYS A 78 -17.13 -11.49 -16.21
C LYS A 78 -15.87 -12.10 -15.57
N ALA A 79 -15.34 -13.19 -16.12
CA ALA A 79 -14.14 -13.83 -15.61
C ALA A 79 -12.92 -12.91 -15.72
N GLU A 80 -12.79 -12.21 -16.84
CA GLU A 80 -11.75 -11.21 -17.09
C GLU A 80 -11.84 -10.04 -16.11
N LEU A 81 -13.03 -9.47 -15.93
CA LEU A 81 -13.25 -8.37 -14.99
C LEU A 81 -12.95 -8.75 -13.54
N LYS A 82 -13.30 -9.98 -13.11
CA LYS A 82 -12.95 -10.48 -11.78
C LYS A 82 -11.44 -10.63 -11.59
N GLN A 83 -10.72 -11.06 -12.63
CA GLN A 83 -9.27 -11.16 -12.59
C GLN A 83 -8.62 -9.78 -12.53
N CYS A 84 -9.06 -8.84 -13.36
CA CYS A 84 -8.63 -7.44 -13.32
C CYS A 84 -8.89 -6.80 -11.96
N LEU A 85 -10.07 -7.05 -11.36
CA LEU A 85 -10.41 -6.54 -10.04
C LEU A 85 -9.48 -7.11 -8.96
N LEU A 86 -9.17 -8.41 -9.00
CA LEU A 86 -8.22 -9.00 -8.06
C LEU A 86 -6.82 -8.35 -8.16
N ASP A 87 -6.31 -8.15 -9.37
CA ASP A 87 -5.01 -7.52 -9.61
C ASP A 87 -4.99 -6.08 -9.10
N ALA A 88 -5.95 -5.26 -9.52
CA ALA A 88 -6.05 -3.86 -9.12
C ALA A 88 -6.23 -3.71 -7.60
N PHE A 89 -7.09 -4.53 -6.98
CA PHE A 89 -7.36 -4.47 -5.55
C PHE A 89 -6.12 -4.87 -4.74
N ALA A 90 -5.39 -5.90 -5.17
CA ALA A 90 -4.19 -6.34 -4.48
C ALA A 90 -3.05 -5.30 -4.58
N ARG A 91 -2.90 -4.64 -5.74
CA ARG A 91 -1.96 -3.52 -5.90
C ARG A 91 -2.35 -2.32 -5.03
N ARG A 92 -3.61 -1.92 -5.03
CA ARG A 92 -4.13 -0.85 -4.16
C ARG A 92 -3.87 -1.15 -2.69
N HIS A 93 -4.13 -2.39 -2.26
CA HIS A 93 -3.86 -2.84 -0.89
C HIS A 93 -2.38 -2.69 -0.51
N GLU A 94 -1.47 -3.19 -1.34
CA GLU A 94 -0.03 -3.11 -1.05
C GLU A 94 0.46 -1.66 -1.07
N CYS A 95 0.01 -0.86 -2.04
CA CYS A 95 0.33 0.56 -2.10
C CYS A 95 -0.21 1.33 -0.90
N GLN A 96 -1.41 1.04 -0.40
CA GLN A 96 -1.94 1.66 0.81
C GLN A 96 -1.05 1.36 2.02
N LYS A 97 -0.57 0.12 2.13
CA LYS A 97 0.36 -0.30 3.19
C LYS A 97 1.68 0.47 3.11
N ILE A 98 2.27 0.58 1.92
CA ILE A 98 3.50 1.35 1.68
C ILE A 98 3.29 2.83 2.02
N TYR A 99 2.20 3.42 1.53
CA TYR A 99 1.85 4.81 1.79
C TYR A 99 1.73 5.12 3.28
N LEU A 100 1.05 4.27 4.06
CA LEU A 100 0.94 4.48 5.52
C LEU A 100 2.28 4.34 6.24
N ARG A 101 3.16 3.44 5.78
CA ARG A 101 4.52 3.29 6.32
C ARG A 101 5.36 4.52 6.01
N GLN A 102 5.26 5.08 4.80
CA GLN A 102 5.90 6.34 4.43
C GLN A 102 5.41 7.49 5.31
N ALA A 103 4.10 7.61 5.50
CA ALA A 103 3.51 8.65 6.34
C ALA A 103 3.99 8.54 7.81
N ALA A 104 4.12 7.33 8.35
CA ALA A 104 4.67 7.11 9.70
C ALA A 104 6.14 7.53 9.79
N ALA A 105 6.95 7.17 8.80
CA ALA A 105 8.35 7.54 8.74
C ALA A 105 8.56 9.06 8.57
N GLN A 106 7.73 9.72 7.75
CA GLN A 106 7.75 11.18 7.59
C GLN A 106 7.38 11.90 8.90
N ARG A 107 6.36 11.42 9.63
CA ARG A 107 6.05 11.94 10.97
C ARG A 107 7.22 11.78 11.93
N TRP A 108 7.89 10.62 11.90
CA TRP A 108 9.09 10.40 12.70
C TRP A 108 10.20 11.39 12.37
N ILE A 109 10.46 11.69 11.08
CA ILE A 109 11.45 12.68 10.66
C ILE A 109 11.09 14.05 11.23
N SER A 110 9.85 14.51 11.02
CA SER A 110 9.40 15.81 11.53
C SER A 110 9.51 15.92 13.06
N HIS A 111 9.21 14.84 13.79
CA HIS A 111 9.36 14.81 15.24
C HIS A 111 10.83 14.84 15.67
N ARG A 112 11.69 14.08 14.99
CA ARG A 112 13.12 14.08 15.27
C ARG A 112 13.73 15.46 15.01
N ASP A 113 13.39 16.10 13.90
CA ASP A 113 13.87 17.45 13.57
C ASP A 113 13.42 18.47 14.62
N SER A 114 12.18 18.33 15.13
CA SER A 114 11.67 19.18 16.21
C SER A 114 12.38 18.96 17.55
N ILE A 115 12.84 17.74 17.84
CA ILE A 115 13.60 17.41 19.06
C ILE A 115 15.03 17.95 18.96
N LEU A 116 15.65 17.84 17.78
CA LEU A 116 17.03 18.23 17.56
C LEU A 116 17.21 19.72 17.32
N GLN A 117 16.26 20.39 16.66
CA GLN A 117 16.32 21.82 16.32
C GLN A 117 17.64 22.21 15.59
N GLY A 118 18.21 21.29 14.82
CA GLY A 118 19.49 21.47 14.12
C GLY A 118 20.73 21.08 14.93
N GLU A 119 20.59 20.70 16.20
CA GLU A 119 21.68 20.14 17.01
C GLU A 119 21.88 18.64 16.71
N SER A 120 23.08 18.14 16.98
CA SER A 120 23.34 16.70 16.97
C SER A 120 22.70 16.00 18.19
N PRO A 121 22.39 14.70 18.10
CA PRO A 121 21.96 13.90 19.25
C PRO A 121 22.93 14.01 20.44
N ASN A 122 22.40 14.26 21.63
CA ASN A 122 23.17 14.46 22.85
C ASN A 122 22.43 13.89 24.09
N SER A 123 23.05 13.96 25.27
CA SER A 123 22.49 13.38 26.49
C SER A 123 21.15 13.99 26.92
N ARG A 124 20.89 15.25 26.56
CA ARG A 124 19.67 15.98 26.91
C ARG A 124 18.47 15.53 26.07
N ASN A 125 18.66 15.32 24.76
CA ASN A 125 17.59 14.94 23.84
C ASN A 125 17.45 13.41 23.67
N GLY A 126 18.44 12.62 24.10
CA GLY A 126 18.44 11.16 23.98
C GLY A 126 17.17 10.43 24.43
N PRO A 127 16.56 10.75 25.59
CA PRO A 127 15.28 10.14 26.01
C PRO A 127 14.13 10.43 25.04
N GLN A 128 14.05 11.65 24.50
CA GLN A 128 12.99 12.05 23.56
C GLN A 128 13.18 11.37 22.20
N LEU A 129 14.43 11.24 21.72
CA LEU A 129 14.74 10.51 20.50
C LEU A 129 14.35 9.03 20.60
N ARG A 130 14.65 8.37 21.72
CA ARG A 130 14.22 6.98 21.94
C ARG A 130 12.70 6.83 21.97
N ALA A 131 11.99 7.79 22.57
CA ALA A 131 10.53 7.80 22.55
C ALA A 131 9.98 7.99 21.12
N CYS A 132 10.64 8.81 20.31
CA CYS A 132 10.33 8.98 18.88
C CYS A 132 10.47 7.66 18.11
N ASP A 133 11.58 6.93 18.29
CA ASP A 133 11.80 5.61 17.68
C ASP A 133 10.75 4.59 18.12
N GLN A 134 10.45 4.54 19.41
CA GLN A 134 9.44 3.62 19.95
C GLN A 134 8.05 3.90 19.37
N ARG A 135 7.70 5.17 19.17
CA ARG A 135 6.44 5.56 18.52
C ARG A 135 6.40 5.08 17.08
N LEU A 136 7.48 5.27 16.31
CA LEU A 136 7.55 4.77 14.93
C LEU A 136 7.34 3.25 14.88
N ARG A 137 8.04 2.49 15.72
CA ARG A 137 7.86 1.02 15.81
C ARG A 137 6.43 0.63 16.12
N THR A 138 5.81 1.35 17.05
CA THR A 138 4.40 1.13 17.43
C THR A 138 3.48 1.38 16.24
N GLU A 139 3.62 2.53 15.56
CA GLU A 139 2.84 2.86 14.36
C GLU A 139 3.03 1.81 13.25
N LEU A 140 4.28 1.45 12.95
CA LEU A 140 4.58 0.44 11.92
C LEU A 140 4.01 -0.95 12.27
N SER A 141 3.97 -1.33 13.54
CA SER A 141 3.42 -2.62 13.98
C SER A 141 1.90 -2.72 13.81
N MET A 142 1.20 -1.58 13.82
CA MET A 142 -0.24 -1.53 13.62
C MET A 142 -0.64 -1.62 12.13
N ILE A 143 0.30 -1.35 11.22
CA ILE A 143 0.09 -1.44 9.78
C ILE A 143 0.18 -2.90 9.35
N THR A 144 -0.92 -3.63 9.55
CA THR A 144 -1.08 -5.04 9.21
C THR A 144 -2.00 -5.22 8.00
N ASP A 145 -1.87 -6.33 7.29
CA ASP A 145 -2.73 -6.62 6.14
C ASP A 145 -4.23 -6.61 6.49
N ASP A 146 -4.61 -7.15 7.65
CA ASP A 146 -6.01 -7.16 8.10
C ASP A 146 -6.54 -5.75 8.41
N ALA A 147 -5.71 -4.90 9.03
CA ALA A 147 -6.06 -3.50 9.28
C ALA A 147 -6.26 -2.73 7.98
N ILE A 148 -5.35 -2.91 7.00
CA ILE A 148 -5.45 -2.28 5.67
C ILE A 148 -6.72 -2.73 4.95
N TYR A 149 -6.96 -4.04 4.91
CA TYR A 149 -8.12 -4.60 4.24
C TYR A 149 -9.43 -4.04 4.82
N THR A 150 -9.53 -4.03 6.16
CA THR A 150 -10.70 -3.51 6.88
C THR A 150 -10.90 -2.02 6.62
N GLN A 151 -9.83 -1.23 6.64
CA GLN A 151 -9.88 0.21 6.40
C GLN A 151 -10.33 0.53 4.96
N LEU A 152 -9.76 -0.15 3.96
CA LEU A 152 -10.13 0.04 2.55
C LEU A 152 -11.60 -0.34 2.31
N GLN A 153 -12.04 -1.48 2.86
CA GLN A 153 -13.43 -1.92 2.75
C GLN A 153 -14.39 -0.90 3.38
N ALA A 154 -14.09 -0.44 4.60
CA ALA A 154 -14.90 0.57 5.27
C ALA A 154 -14.97 1.89 4.48
N SER A 155 -13.85 2.32 3.88
CA SER A 155 -13.78 3.49 3.02
C SER A 155 -14.64 3.34 1.77
N ASP A 156 -14.52 2.20 1.07
CA ASP A 156 -15.31 1.93 -0.14
C ASP A 156 -16.83 1.90 0.17
N CYS A 157 -17.22 1.29 1.30
CA CYS A 157 -18.61 1.31 1.76
C CYS A 157 -19.10 2.72 2.09
N ALA A 158 -18.28 3.52 2.78
CA ALA A 158 -18.62 4.90 3.11
C ALA A 158 -18.78 5.80 1.86
N MET A 159 -18.07 5.48 0.78
CA MET A 159 -18.18 6.15 -0.52
C MET A 159 -19.35 5.64 -1.37
N GLY A 160 -20.11 4.64 -0.89
CA GLY A 160 -21.23 4.06 -1.63
C GLY A 160 -20.83 3.21 -2.85
N ARG A 161 -19.58 2.74 -2.89
CA ARG A 161 -19.06 1.93 -4.00
C ARG A 161 -19.65 0.51 -3.98
N TRP A 162 -19.73 -0.12 -5.16
CA TRP A 162 -20.23 -1.49 -5.27
C TRP A 162 -19.15 -2.51 -4.85
N THR A 163 -19.25 -3.02 -3.62
CA THR A 163 -18.24 -3.93 -3.03
C THR A 163 -18.67 -5.40 -2.99
N ALA A 164 -19.82 -5.75 -3.58
CA ALA A 164 -20.44 -7.07 -3.43
C ALA A 164 -19.58 -8.23 -3.94
N GLU A 165 -18.68 -7.96 -4.89
CA GLU A 165 -17.76 -8.94 -5.46
C GLU A 165 -16.28 -8.60 -5.23
N ASP A 166 -15.99 -7.76 -4.24
CA ASP A 166 -14.62 -7.42 -3.91
C ASP A 166 -13.81 -8.68 -3.53
N PRO A 167 -12.52 -8.74 -3.92
CA PRO A 167 -11.65 -9.85 -3.56
C PRO A 167 -11.54 -10.04 -2.05
N SER A 168 -11.62 -11.29 -1.58
CA SER A 168 -11.37 -11.61 -0.18
C SER A 168 -9.92 -11.29 0.24
N SER A 169 -9.70 -10.99 1.53
CA SER A 169 -8.35 -10.80 2.11
C SER A 169 -7.41 -11.96 1.76
N ARG A 170 -7.90 -13.21 1.86
CA ARG A 170 -7.12 -14.41 1.47
C ARG A 170 -6.71 -14.40 -0.01
N GLY A 171 -7.59 -13.94 -0.90
CA GLY A 171 -7.31 -13.80 -2.33
C GLY A 171 -6.20 -12.80 -2.60
N VAL A 172 -6.29 -11.62 -1.98
CA VAL A 172 -5.27 -10.56 -2.04
C VAL A 172 -3.93 -11.06 -1.53
N GLN A 173 -3.91 -11.69 -0.35
CA GLN A 173 -2.68 -12.24 0.25
C GLN A 173 -2.03 -13.31 -0.63
N ARG A 174 -2.82 -14.18 -1.26
CA ARG A 174 -2.29 -15.18 -2.20
C ARG A 174 -1.67 -14.51 -3.42
N TRP A 175 -2.33 -13.50 -3.99
CA TRP A 175 -1.82 -12.75 -5.14
C TRP A 175 -0.47 -12.08 -4.81
N LEU A 176 -0.36 -11.45 -3.64
CA LEU A 176 0.87 -10.78 -3.19
C LEU A 176 2.01 -11.78 -2.95
N ARG A 177 1.73 -12.91 -2.29
CA ARG A 177 2.75 -13.94 -2.01
C ARG A 177 3.34 -14.54 -3.28
N ALA A 178 2.51 -14.76 -4.31
CA ALA A 178 2.97 -15.27 -5.60
C ALA A 178 3.97 -14.35 -6.32
N ARG A 179 4.08 -13.09 -5.87
CA ARG A 179 4.85 -12.01 -6.50
C ARG A 179 5.92 -11.43 -5.59
N ARG A 180 6.24 -12.07 -4.47
CA ARG A 180 7.38 -11.65 -3.64
C ARG A 180 8.69 -11.94 -4.38
N PRO A 181 9.72 -11.07 -4.27
CA PRO A 181 11.06 -11.41 -4.74
C PRO A 181 11.52 -12.72 -4.09
N ALA A 182 12.22 -13.57 -4.84
CA ALA A 182 12.92 -14.71 -4.25
C ALA A 182 13.94 -14.16 -3.23
N ALA A 183 13.94 -14.74 -2.03
CA ALA A 183 14.86 -14.36 -0.95
C ALA A 183 16.30 -14.77 -1.27
#